data_AF-V8PAI3-F1
#
_entry.id   AF-V8PAI3-F1
#
_cell.length_a   1.000
_cell.length_b   1.000
_cell.length_c   1.000
_cell.angle_alpha   90.00
_cell.angle_beta   90.00
_cell.angle_gamma   90.00
#
_symmetry.space_group_name_H-M   'P 1'
#
loop_
_entity.id
_entity.type
_entity.pdbx_description
1 polymer ?
#
loop_
_entity_poly.entity_id
_entity_poly.type
_entity_poly.pdbx_seq_one_letter_code
_entity_poly.pdbx_strand_id
1 'polypeptide(L)'
;MEKEELQKVSAEYDAVYFHQTTYRCAKLAVGATLQLVDAVLSGKTHNGLTLIRPPGHHSQRSAANGFCIFNNVAIAAKYAQRKYGLQRILIVDWDVHHGQGIQYAFDDEPSVLYFSWHRFEHQRFWPWLSESNYDAVGQGKGRGFTINVPWNQVGMGNSDYLAAFLHVLLPIAFEGQMKATPECFSHLTHFLMNLANGKLCAVLEGGYHLRSLSESVCMTLKALLGDPLPPLSGEIMPCLSARESIQNVRAAHKSYWKCLTYEDVTPVQDLSTVPCQAEEAELTQTNVELLSPQEVGDVNEVIKMDRFLETHMKSILSLKPPIKTAAAVDESGIHLLPPTVHIPKGLDMKEFKTTISKVLLINICAKHSEQVNTKHNISLNWKEDPKTNNFFSATFGFILPVAYSYQPNLTIVIVAPNQNLGKNRISLLISLLQGLAESQILAVIQDTEEKIMQDIANILAGDFIPHFENFAPDLQENVEVIKELRAQFQQEWKLLQCSGNQLEMNKNK
;
A
#
# COMPACT_ATOMS: atom_id res chain seq x y z
N MET A 1 42.03 -8.72 0.79
CA MET A 1 42.07 -7.25 0.81
C MET A 1 42.29 -6.82 2.24
N GLU A 2 43.31 -6.00 2.45
CA GLU A 2 43.58 -5.36 3.73
C GLU A 2 42.64 -4.18 3.97
N LYS A 3 42.58 -3.69 5.22
CA LYS A 3 41.67 -2.60 5.62
C LYS A 3 41.81 -1.36 4.72
N GLU A 4 43.04 -0.96 4.40
CA GLU A 4 43.31 0.21 3.56
C GLU A 4 42.82 0.02 2.11
N GLU A 5 42.93 -1.19 1.56
CA GLU A 5 42.43 -1.50 0.22
C GLU A 5 40.90 -1.45 0.18
N LEU A 6 40.24 -1.98 1.23
CA LEU A 6 38.79 -1.90 1.39
C LEU A 6 38.32 -0.45 1.54
N GLN A 7 39.06 0.40 2.26
CA GLN A 7 38.76 1.83 2.38
C GLN A 7 38.92 2.56 1.04
N LYS A 8 40.00 2.29 0.28
CA LYS A 8 40.21 2.85 -1.07
C LYS A 8 39.07 2.48 -2.02
N VAL A 9 38.71 1.20 -2.08
CA VAL A 9 37.57 0.74 -2.90
C VAL A 9 36.24 1.30 -2.40
N SER A 10 36.04 1.46 -1.08
CA SER A 10 34.82 2.10 -0.56
C SER A 10 34.68 3.55 -1.04
N ALA A 11 35.79 4.30 -1.12
CA ALA A 11 35.81 5.70 -1.53
C ALA A 11 35.56 5.92 -3.04
N GLU A 12 35.54 4.86 -3.86
CA GLU A 12 35.17 4.92 -5.28
C GLU A 12 33.64 5.00 -5.50
N TYR A 13 32.84 4.77 -4.45
CA TYR A 13 31.38 4.67 -4.52
C TYR A 13 30.70 5.55 -3.48
N ASP A 14 29.53 6.09 -3.82
CA ASP A 14 28.76 6.92 -2.90
C ASP A 14 28.04 6.10 -1.81
N ALA A 15 28.11 6.60 -0.57
CA ALA A 15 27.42 6.09 0.61
C ALA A 15 27.54 4.58 0.88
N VAL A 16 28.72 3.96 0.67
CA VAL A 16 28.93 2.51 0.91
C VAL A 16 30.27 2.20 1.57
N TYR A 17 30.35 1.05 2.26
CA TYR A 17 31.59 0.52 2.83
C TYR A 17 31.76 -0.97 2.50
N PHE A 18 33.01 -1.40 2.39
CA PHE A 18 33.37 -2.80 2.17
C PHE A 18 34.10 -3.41 3.38
N HIS A 19 33.79 -4.68 3.66
CA HIS A 19 34.43 -5.53 4.66
C HIS A 19 34.84 -6.84 3.97
N GLN A 20 35.79 -7.60 4.54
CA GLN A 20 36.28 -8.86 3.96
C GLN A 20 35.15 -9.89 3.73
N THR A 21 34.05 -9.81 4.50
CA THR A 21 32.86 -10.66 4.35
C THR A 21 31.77 -10.08 3.46
N THR A 22 31.83 -8.81 3.05
CA THR A 22 30.75 -8.12 2.31
C THR A 22 30.32 -8.88 1.06
N TYR A 23 31.25 -9.34 0.23
CA TYR A 23 30.93 -10.13 -0.97
C TYR A 23 30.27 -11.49 -0.65
N ARG A 24 30.66 -12.15 0.45
CA ARG A 24 30.01 -13.38 0.91
C ARG A 24 28.57 -13.10 1.37
N CYS A 25 28.37 -12.06 2.17
CA CYS A 25 27.06 -11.66 2.67
C CYS A 25 26.14 -11.21 1.54
N ALA A 26 26.61 -10.39 0.59
CA ALA A 26 25.84 -9.96 -0.57
C ALA A 26 25.35 -11.15 -1.44
N LYS A 27 26.18 -12.18 -1.63
CA LYS A 27 25.74 -13.41 -2.31
C LYS A 27 24.69 -14.19 -1.52
N LEU A 28 24.78 -14.21 -0.20
CA LEU A 28 23.78 -14.86 0.67
C LEU A 28 22.47 -14.07 0.72
N ALA A 29 22.54 -12.74 0.69
CA ALA A 29 21.38 -11.84 0.59
C ALA A 29 20.58 -12.13 -0.69
N VAL A 30 21.23 -12.03 -1.86
CA VAL A 30 20.63 -12.40 -3.16
C VAL A 30 20.12 -13.84 -3.13
N GLY A 31 20.92 -14.80 -2.64
CA GLY A 31 20.55 -16.21 -2.59
C GLY A 31 19.30 -16.48 -1.74
N ALA A 32 19.15 -15.81 -0.61
CA ALA A 32 17.96 -15.91 0.23
C ALA A 32 16.72 -15.36 -0.50
N THR A 33 16.83 -14.20 -1.17
CA THR A 33 15.73 -13.65 -1.97
C THR A 33 15.32 -14.59 -3.11
N LEU A 34 16.28 -15.22 -3.81
CA LEU A 34 15.98 -16.19 -4.85
C LEU A 34 15.31 -17.46 -4.31
N GLN A 35 15.69 -17.93 -3.12
CA GLN A 35 15.05 -19.05 -2.44
C GLN A 35 13.59 -18.73 -2.03
N LEU A 36 13.31 -17.50 -1.62
CA LEU A 36 11.93 -17.06 -1.35
C LEU A 36 11.10 -17.03 -2.64
N VAL A 37 11.63 -16.45 -3.72
CA VAL A 37 10.98 -16.47 -5.05
C VAL A 37 10.68 -17.90 -5.51
N ASP A 38 11.64 -18.81 -5.35
CA ASP A 38 11.45 -20.23 -5.67
C ASP A 38 10.34 -20.87 -4.81
N ALA A 39 10.33 -20.62 -3.50
CA ALA A 39 9.32 -21.17 -2.60
C ALA A 39 7.90 -20.67 -2.92
N VAL A 40 7.77 -19.37 -3.20
CA VAL A 40 6.51 -18.69 -3.54
C VAL A 40 5.99 -19.10 -4.92
N LEU A 41 6.85 -19.13 -5.94
CA LEU A 41 6.43 -19.46 -7.31
C LEU A 41 6.25 -20.96 -7.56
N SER A 42 6.89 -21.83 -6.77
CA SER A 42 6.60 -23.27 -6.76
C SER A 42 5.42 -23.68 -5.87
N GLY A 43 4.80 -22.74 -5.16
CA GLY A 43 3.64 -23.02 -4.29
C GLY A 43 3.95 -23.75 -2.99
N LYS A 44 5.22 -23.75 -2.54
CA LYS A 44 5.62 -24.28 -1.22
C LYS A 44 5.18 -23.38 -0.07
N THR A 45 4.99 -22.09 -0.37
CA THR A 45 4.38 -21.09 0.51
C THR A 45 3.59 -20.12 -0.37
N HIS A 46 2.60 -19.45 0.20
CA HIS A 46 1.90 -18.36 -0.49
C HIS A 46 2.75 -17.10 -0.54
N ASN A 47 3.47 -16.77 0.53
CA ASN A 47 4.24 -15.54 0.65
C ASN A 47 5.47 -15.75 1.56
N GLY A 48 6.23 -14.69 1.82
CA GLY A 48 7.23 -14.68 2.89
C GLY A 48 8.08 -13.41 2.90
N LEU A 49 9.04 -13.37 3.83
CA LEU A 49 9.95 -12.26 4.10
C LEU A 49 11.40 -12.76 4.20
N THR A 50 12.34 -12.11 3.52
CA THR A 50 13.78 -12.34 3.72
C THR A 50 14.43 -11.20 4.50
N LEU A 51 14.87 -11.50 5.73
CA LEU A 51 15.69 -10.61 6.55
C LEU A 51 17.15 -10.74 6.13
N ILE A 52 17.64 -9.80 5.31
CA ILE A 52 18.95 -9.86 4.67
C ILE A 52 19.76 -8.58 4.91
N ARG A 53 21.09 -8.71 4.87
CA ARG A 53 22.04 -7.60 4.76
C ARG A 53 23.25 -8.06 3.94
N PRO A 54 23.86 -7.23 3.08
CA PRO A 54 23.51 -5.84 2.77
C PRO A 54 22.18 -5.70 1.99
N PRO A 55 21.58 -4.48 1.99
CA PRO A 55 20.48 -4.12 1.11
C PRO A 55 20.89 -4.15 -0.38
N GLY A 56 19.93 -3.91 -1.27
CA GLY A 56 20.08 -3.99 -2.70
C GLY A 56 19.51 -2.83 -3.52
N HIS A 57 18.45 -2.13 -3.11
CA HIS A 57 17.67 -1.26 -4.00
C HIS A 57 18.45 -0.11 -4.67
N HIS A 58 19.51 0.40 -4.04
CA HIS A 58 20.40 1.41 -4.63
C HIS A 58 21.49 0.86 -5.55
N SER A 59 21.78 -0.44 -5.50
CA SER A 59 22.85 -1.06 -6.29
C SER A 59 22.54 -0.98 -7.78
N GLN A 60 23.50 -0.50 -8.55
CA GLN A 60 23.40 -0.28 -9.98
C GLN A 60 24.14 -1.38 -10.76
N ARG A 61 23.95 -1.43 -12.09
CA ARG A 61 24.57 -2.42 -12.99
C ARG A 61 26.10 -2.56 -12.80
N SER A 62 26.78 -1.47 -12.46
CA SER A 62 28.25 -1.42 -12.38
C SER A 62 28.76 -0.60 -11.18
N ALA A 63 27.91 -0.34 -10.19
CA ALA A 63 28.28 0.42 -8.99
C ALA A 63 27.56 -0.09 -7.74
N ALA A 64 28.31 -0.18 -6.65
CA ALA A 64 27.73 -0.18 -5.31
C ALA A 64 27.31 1.25 -4.95
N ASN A 65 26.25 1.40 -4.15
CA ASN A 65 25.74 2.70 -3.72
C ASN A 65 24.84 2.53 -2.50
N GLY A 66 24.77 3.51 -1.57
CA GLY A 66 23.78 3.51 -0.48
C GLY A 66 23.74 2.20 0.33
N PHE A 67 24.89 1.75 0.82
CA PHE A 67 25.10 0.45 1.49
C PHE A 67 24.80 -0.82 0.64
N CYS A 68 24.29 -0.68 -0.58
CA CYS A 68 23.87 -1.75 -1.46
C CYS A 68 25.03 -2.24 -2.36
N ILE A 69 25.19 -3.56 -2.45
CA ILE A 69 26.30 -4.20 -3.20
C ILE A 69 25.80 -4.88 -4.49
N PHE A 70 24.72 -5.64 -4.38
CA PHE A 70 24.00 -6.25 -5.50
C PHE A 70 22.52 -5.98 -5.32
N ASN A 71 21.82 -5.69 -6.42
CA ASN A 71 20.41 -5.35 -6.35
C ASN A 71 19.54 -6.62 -6.16
N ASN A 72 19.32 -7.00 -4.90
CA ASN A 72 18.58 -8.20 -4.49
C ASN A 72 17.24 -8.32 -5.22
N VAL A 73 16.45 -7.25 -5.22
CA VAL A 73 15.10 -7.21 -5.79
C VAL A 73 15.11 -7.22 -7.32
N ALA A 74 15.98 -6.44 -7.98
CA ALA A 74 16.07 -6.45 -9.44
C ALA A 74 16.58 -7.80 -9.99
N ILE A 75 17.54 -8.42 -9.29
CA ILE A 75 18.01 -9.78 -9.62
C ILE A 75 16.87 -10.79 -9.44
N ALA A 76 16.09 -10.69 -8.36
CA ALA A 76 14.94 -11.56 -8.10
C ALA A 76 13.85 -11.43 -9.18
N ALA A 77 13.53 -10.20 -9.62
CA ALA A 77 12.58 -9.97 -10.70
C ALA A 77 13.07 -10.56 -12.03
N LYS A 78 14.31 -10.27 -12.47
CA LYS A 78 14.88 -10.86 -13.69
C LYS A 78 15.00 -12.39 -13.60
N TYR A 79 15.27 -12.95 -12.42
CA TYR A 79 15.28 -14.40 -12.18
C TYR A 79 13.88 -15.00 -12.33
N ALA A 80 12.85 -14.39 -11.75
CA ALA A 80 11.46 -14.83 -11.89
C ALA A 80 10.98 -14.80 -13.35
N GLN A 81 11.33 -13.76 -14.11
CA GLN A 81 11.07 -13.70 -15.55
C GLN A 81 11.75 -14.87 -16.29
N ARG A 82 13.06 -15.09 -16.06
CA ARG A 82 13.85 -16.10 -16.78
C ARG A 82 13.50 -17.55 -16.42
N LYS A 83 13.22 -17.84 -15.15
CA LYS A 83 12.98 -19.21 -14.65
C LYS A 83 11.51 -19.62 -14.68
N TYR A 84 10.60 -18.68 -14.38
CA TYR A 84 9.17 -18.95 -14.26
C TYR A 84 8.32 -18.29 -15.36
N GLY A 85 8.95 -17.59 -16.32
CA GLY A 85 8.25 -17.01 -17.47
C GLY A 85 7.30 -15.87 -17.11
N LEU A 86 7.47 -15.21 -15.95
CA LEU A 86 6.58 -14.13 -15.52
C LEU A 86 6.61 -12.97 -16.53
N GLN A 87 5.43 -12.57 -16.99
CA GLN A 87 5.24 -11.49 -17.96
C GLN A 87 5.01 -10.11 -17.31
N ARG A 88 4.64 -10.10 -16.03
CA ARG A 88 4.30 -8.91 -15.23
C ARG A 88 4.79 -9.11 -13.80
N ILE A 89 5.51 -8.13 -13.26
CA ILE A 89 6.04 -8.11 -11.89
C ILE A 89 5.82 -6.70 -11.32
N LEU A 90 5.39 -6.61 -10.06
CA LEU A 90 5.47 -5.35 -9.29
C LEU A 90 6.72 -5.37 -8.43
N ILE A 91 7.36 -4.23 -8.33
CA ILE A 91 8.26 -3.90 -7.24
C ILE A 91 7.66 -2.68 -6.54
N VAL A 92 7.42 -2.81 -5.24
CA VAL A 92 7.00 -1.71 -4.36
C VAL A 92 8.14 -1.42 -3.41
N ASP A 93 8.85 -0.34 -3.66
CA ASP A 93 9.86 0.20 -2.76
C ASP A 93 9.20 1.22 -1.83
N TRP A 94 9.08 0.85 -0.56
CA TRP A 94 8.56 1.71 0.49
C TRP A 94 9.65 2.23 1.43
N ASP A 95 10.94 2.00 1.11
CA ASP A 95 12.02 2.63 1.87
C ASP A 95 11.88 4.16 1.81
N VAL A 96 12.52 4.85 2.75
CA VAL A 96 12.50 6.32 2.78
C VAL A 96 13.43 6.92 1.71
N HIS A 97 14.31 6.13 1.11
CA HIS A 97 15.20 6.52 0.01
C HIS A 97 14.74 5.94 -1.33
N HIS A 98 14.99 6.66 -2.42
CA HIS A 98 14.66 6.19 -3.77
C HIS A 98 15.58 5.05 -4.22
N GLY A 99 15.03 3.87 -4.51
CA GLY A 99 15.74 2.74 -5.11
C GLY A 99 16.12 2.96 -6.59
N GLN A 100 16.91 4.00 -6.88
CA GLN A 100 17.34 4.36 -8.25
C GLN A 100 18.00 3.19 -8.99
N GLY A 101 18.69 2.30 -8.28
CA GLY A 101 19.26 1.08 -8.86
C GLY A 101 18.22 0.13 -9.45
N ILE A 102 17.01 0.08 -8.86
CA ILE A 102 15.86 -0.66 -9.41
C ILE A 102 15.29 0.10 -10.61
N GLN A 103 15.07 1.41 -10.50
CA GLN A 103 14.57 2.24 -11.61
C GLN A 103 15.42 2.06 -12.88
N TYR A 104 16.73 2.27 -12.79
CA TYR A 104 17.65 2.11 -13.92
C TYR A 104 17.68 0.68 -14.50
N ALA A 105 17.32 -0.33 -13.71
CA ALA A 105 17.26 -1.72 -14.17
C ALA A 105 15.99 -2.05 -14.99
N PHE A 106 14.96 -1.20 -14.92
CA PHE A 106 13.63 -1.45 -15.50
C PHE A 106 13.00 -0.27 -16.27
N ASP A 107 13.66 0.89 -16.38
CA ASP A 107 13.08 2.09 -17.02
C ASP A 107 12.54 1.87 -18.45
N ASP A 108 13.09 0.93 -19.25
CA ASP A 108 12.61 0.58 -20.61
C ASP A 108 11.85 -0.78 -20.66
N GLU A 109 11.47 -1.34 -19.50
CA GLU A 109 10.96 -2.70 -19.35
C GLU A 109 9.50 -2.74 -18.84
N PRO A 110 8.48 -2.63 -19.71
CA PRO A 110 7.06 -2.63 -19.31
C PRO A 110 6.57 -3.98 -18.74
N SER A 111 7.46 -4.97 -18.64
CA SER A 111 7.23 -6.25 -17.96
C SER A 111 7.41 -6.15 -16.43
N VAL A 112 7.96 -5.04 -15.93
CA VAL A 112 8.14 -4.74 -14.51
C VAL A 112 7.59 -3.34 -14.23
N LEU A 113 6.58 -3.26 -13.37
CA LEU A 113 6.13 -2.00 -12.80
C LEU A 113 6.96 -1.75 -11.54
N TYR A 114 7.62 -0.59 -11.47
CA TYR A 114 8.33 -0.11 -10.29
C TYR A 114 7.56 1.07 -9.68
N PHE A 115 7.22 0.95 -8.40
CA PHE A 115 6.70 2.04 -7.59
C PHE A 115 7.68 2.32 -6.46
N SER A 116 8.01 3.58 -6.25
CA SER A 116 8.73 4.06 -5.08
C SER A 116 8.09 5.31 -4.53
N TRP A 117 7.82 5.34 -3.23
CA TRP A 117 7.83 6.62 -2.51
C TRP A 117 9.20 6.84 -1.90
N HIS A 118 9.52 8.06 -1.51
CA HIS A 118 10.77 8.39 -0.82
C HIS A 118 10.77 9.85 -0.37
N ARG A 119 11.58 10.18 0.63
CA ARG A 119 11.89 11.56 0.99
C ARG A 119 12.66 12.20 -0.16
N PHE A 120 12.28 13.42 -0.54
CA PHE A 120 12.86 14.14 -1.69
C PHE A 120 13.20 15.60 -1.35
N GLU A 121 12.27 16.30 -0.68
CA GLU A 121 12.43 17.71 -0.25
C GLU A 121 12.92 18.65 -1.37
N HIS A 122 12.38 18.50 -2.57
CA HIS A 122 12.82 19.17 -3.81
C HIS A 122 14.29 18.87 -4.13
N GLN A 123 14.62 17.59 -4.28
CA GLN A 123 15.97 17.10 -4.59
C GLN A 123 17.05 17.45 -3.53
N ARG A 124 16.65 17.81 -2.30
CA ARG A 124 17.59 18.14 -1.20
C ARG A 124 17.93 16.96 -0.29
N PHE A 125 17.22 15.84 -0.43
CA PHE A 125 17.54 14.59 0.26
C PHE A 125 18.31 13.60 -0.63
N TRP A 126 19.20 12.81 -0.02
CA TRP A 126 19.97 11.77 -0.72
C TRP A 126 19.00 10.79 -1.42
N PRO A 127 19.24 10.39 -2.68
CA PRO A 127 20.47 10.54 -3.47
C PRO A 127 20.60 11.84 -4.30
N TRP A 128 19.76 12.86 -4.08
CA TRP A 128 19.78 14.15 -4.80
C TRP A 128 19.62 14.04 -6.33
N LEU A 129 18.88 13.04 -6.80
CA LEU A 129 18.67 12.75 -8.21
C LEU A 129 17.39 13.41 -8.74
N SER A 130 17.47 14.10 -9.88
CA SER A 130 16.28 14.72 -10.49
C SER A 130 15.32 13.64 -11.01
N GLU A 131 15.84 12.48 -11.41
CA GLU A 131 15.07 11.31 -11.84
C GLU A 131 14.37 10.55 -10.70
N SER A 132 14.54 10.96 -9.44
CA SER A 132 13.66 10.53 -8.34
C SER A 132 12.33 11.30 -8.33
N ASN A 133 12.18 12.37 -9.11
CA ASN A 133 10.96 13.17 -9.11
C ASN A 133 9.80 12.49 -9.87
N TYR A 134 8.57 12.99 -9.68
CA TYR A 134 7.33 12.39 -10.19
C TYR A 134 7.20 12.35 -11.72
N ASP A 135 7.98 13.13 -12.45
CA ASP A 135 7.98 13.25 -13.91
C ASP A 135 8.90 12.23 -14.61
N ALA A 136 9.75 11.54 -13.84
CA ALA A 136 10.59 10.44 -14.31
C ALA A 136 9.79 9.14 -14.49
N VAL A 137 8.83 9.15 -15.43
CA VAL A 137 7.86 8.07 -15.66
C VAL A 137 8.41 6.85 -16.44
N GLY A 138 9.74 6.67 -16.51
CA GLY A 138 10.40 5.66 -17.33
C GLY A 138 10.67 6.10 -18.78
N GLN A 139 11.26 5.21 -19.56
CA GLN A 139 11.82 5.46 -20.89
C GLN A 139 11.28 4.49 -21.95
N GLY A 140 11.44 4.84 -23.23
CA GLY A 140 11.11 3.97 -24.37
C GLY A 140 9.76 3.25 -24.26
N LYS A 141 9.79 1.92 -24.14
CA LYS A 141 8.61 1.05 -23.95
C LYS A 141 8.14 0.95 -22.50
N GLY A 142 9.01 1.24 -21.53
CA GLY A 142 8.71 1.27 -20.10
C GLY A 142 8.04 2.57 -19.62
N ARG A 143 7.77 3.54 -20.51
CA ARG A 143 7.03 4.76 -20.14
C ARG A 143 5.68 4.43 -19.49
N GLY A 144 5.45 4.98 -18.31
CA GLY A 144 4.31 4.70 -17.43
C GLY A 144 4.59 3.65 -16.35
N PHE A 145 5.69 2.88 -16.45
CA PHE A 145 6.01 1.75 -15.56
C PHE A 145 7.07 2.05 -14.49
N THR A 146 7.60 3.27 -14.44
CA THR A 146 8.32 3.83 -13.27
C THR A 146 7.42 4.86 -12.62
N ILE A 147 7.06 4.70 -11.35
CA ILE A 147 6.20 5.61 -10.57
C ILE A 147 6.95 6.08 -9.33
N ASN A 148 7.30 7.36 -9.28
CA ASN A 148 7.95 7.99 -8.13
C ASN A 148 6.97 8.89 -7.38
N VAL A 149 6.84 8.72 -6.06
CA VAL A 149 6.06 9.58 -5.16
C VAL A 149 7.02 10.34 -4.23
N PRO A 150 7.54 11.51 -4.67
CA PRO A 150 8.51 12.27 -3.92
C PRO A 150 7.85 13.04 -2.76
N TRP A 151 8.26 12.76 -1.52
CA TRP A 151 7.83 13.50 -0.34
C TRP A 151 8.65 14.78 -0.17
N ASN A 152 8.00 15.92 -0.40
CA ASN A 152 8.63 17.25 -0.31
C ASN A 152 8.65 17.85 1.10
N GLN A 153 8.16 17.09 2.10
CA GLN A 153 8.20 17.44 3.51
C GLN A 153 8.56 16.20 4.35
N VAL A 154 9.19 16.41 5.50
CA VAL A 154 9.39 15.36 6.53
C VAL A 154 8.16 15.23 7.42
N GLY A 155 8.05 14.10 8.14
CA GLY A 155 6.95 13.87 9.10
C GLY A 155 5.68 13.27 8.50
N MET A 156 5.75 12.72 7.27
CA MET A 156 4.67 11.94 6.66
C MET A 156 4.19 10.81 7.58
N GLY A 157 2.89 10.70 7.75
CA GLY A 157 2.22 9.75 8.65
C GLY A 157 1.37 8.72 7.92
N ASN A 158 0.64 7.92 8.70
CA ASN A 158 -0.21 6.82 8.20
C ASN A 158 -1.18 7.28 7.09
N SER A 159 -1.73 8.48 7.22
CA SER A 159 -2.69 9.07 6.28
C SER A 159 -2.08 9.38 4.92
N ASP A 160 -0.82 9.84 4.88
CA ASP A 160 -0.11 10.19 3.65
C ASP A 160 0.24 8.92 2.85
N TYR A 161 0.73 7.90 3.56
CA TYR A 161 1.03 6.58 3.00
C TYR A 161 -0.23 5.85 2.49
N LEU A 162 -1.33 5.88 3.26
CA LEU A 162 -2.63 5.39 2.79
C LEU A 162 -3.11 6.14 1.55
N ALA A 163 -2.98 7.46 1.52
CA ALA A 163 -3.41 8.28 0.39
C ALA A 163 -2.62 7.94 -0.88
N ALA A 164 -1.29 7.74 -0.78
CA ALA A 164 -0.49 7.28 -1.92
C ALA A 164 -0.94 5.91 -2.43
N PHE A 165 -1.32 4.99 -1.54
CA PHE A 165 -1.78 3.67 -1.97
C PHE A 165 -3.18 3.72 -2.59
N LEU A 166 -4.14 4.38 -1.96
CA LEU A 166 -5.51 4.43 -2.44
C LEU A 166 -5.66 5.28 -3.72
N HIS A 167 -4.89 6.36 -3.86
CA HIS A 167 -5.01 7.30 -4.98
C HIS A 167 -3.92 7.16 -6.06
N VAL A 168 -2.89 6.33 -5.85
CA VAL A 168 -1.87 6.06 -6.89
C VAL A 168 -1.66 4.56 -7.05
N LEU A 169 -1.09 3.87 -6.04
CA LEU A 169 -0.56 2.53 -6.25
C LEU A 169 -1.65 1.48 -6.51
N LEU A 170 -2.71 1.40 -5.71
CA LEU A 170 -3.73 0.35 -5.86
C LEU A 170 -4.53 0.49 -7.17
N PRO A 171 -5.03 1.68 -7.58
CA PRO A 171 -5.66 1.84 -8.90
C PRO A 171 -4.77 1.31 -10.04
N ILE A 172 -3.50 1.73 -10.06
CA ILE A 172 -2.53 1.32 -11.09
C ILE A 172 -2.15 -0.17 -10.96
N ALA A 173 -1.97 -0.68 -9.75
CA ALA A 173 -1.56 -2.05 -9.50
C ALA A 173 -2.70 -3.06 -9.76
N PHE A 174 -3.95 -2.65 -9.63
CA PHE A 174 -5.09 -3.45 -10.07
C PHE A 174 -5.20 -3.43 -11.61
N GLU A 175 -5.11 -2.27 -12.27
CA GLU A 175 -5.09 -2.20 -13.75
C GLU A 175 -3.91 -2.98 -14.36
N GLY A 176 -2.72 -2.89 -13.76
CA GLY A 176 -1.50 -3.59 -14.15
C GLY A 176 -1.38 -5.04 -13.64
N GLN A 177 -2.17 -5.43 -12.63
CA GLN A 177 -2.19 -6.77 -11.98
C GLN A 177 -0.93 -7.15 -11.14
N MET A 178 -0.66 -6.42 -10.04
CA MET A 178 0.67 -6.19 -9.40
C MET A 178 0.63 -6.15 -7.82
N LYS A 179 1.70 -6.39 -6.99
CA LYS A 179 1.66 -6.74 -5.49
C LYS A 179 2.67 -6.13 -4.44
N ALA A 180 2.32 -6.30 -3.12
CA ALA A 180 3.06 -6.37 -1.78
C ALA A 180 3.48 -5.18 -0.81
N THR A 181 3.35 -5.30 0.56
CA THR A 181 3.76 -4.29 1.64
C THR A 181 4.00 -4.80 3.15
N PRO A 182 4.20 -3.94 4.23
CA PRO A 182 4.38 -4.31 5.69
C PRO A 182 3.48 -3.82 6.96
N GLU A 183 3.51 -2.58 7.56
CA GLU A 183 2.90 -1.98 8.89
C GLU A 183 1.62 -1.06 8.96
N CYS A 184 1.67 0.26 8.66
CA CYS A 184 0.51 1.06 8.19
C CYS A 184 0.21 0.57 6.78
N PHE A 185 1.23 0.69 5.95
CA PHE A 185 1.97 -0.45 5.44
C PHE A 185 1.40 -1.90 5.66
N SER A 186 0.60 -2.31 6.68
CA SER A 186 0.05 -3.68 6.92
C SER A 186 -1.36 -3.83 6.43
N HIS A 187 -2.14 -2.77 6.62
CA HIS A 187 -3.30 -2.48 5.79
C HIS A 187 -2.83 -2.47 4.34
N LEU A 188 -1.64 -1.89 4.09
CA LEU A 188 -1.01 -2.02 2.78
C LEU A 188 -0.64 -3.48 2.47
N THR A 189 0.06 -4.27 3.32
CA THR A 189 0.42 -5.69 3.07
C THR A 189 -0.80 -6.46 2.61
N HIS A 190 -1.87 -6.31 3.37
CA HIS A 190 -3.18 -6.88 3.16
C HIS A 190 -3.80 -6.43 1.83
N PHE A 191 -3.88 -5.12 1.55
CA PHE A 191 -4.32 -4.62 0.24
C PHE A 191 -3.55 -5.24 -0.92
N LEU A 192 -2.26 -5.46 -0.71
CA LEU A 192 -1.31 -5.84 -1.74
C LEU A 192 -1.03 -7.37 -1.77
N MET A 193 -1.55 -8.14 -0.81
CA MET A 193 -1.76 -9.60 -0.81
C MET A 193 -2.98 -10.02 -1.63
N ASN A 194 -3.97 -9.13 -1.76
CA ASN A 194 -5.16 -9.35 -2.60
C ASN A 194 -4.86 -9.43 -4.10
N LEU A 195 -3.63 -9.15 -4.49
CA LEU A 195 -3.19 -9.12 -5.88
C LEU A 195 -2.44 -10.39 -6.26
N ALA A 196 -2.53 -10.75 -7.56
CA ALA A 196 -2.01 -11.96 -8.20
C ALA A 196 -1.90 -13.22 -7.29
N ASN A 197 -3.00 -13.49 -6.57
CA ASN A 197 -3.23 -14.67 -5.73
C ASN A 197 -2.20 -14.84 -4.59
N GLY A 198 -1.92 -13.76 -3.84
CA GLY A 198 -1.12 -13.83 -2.61
C GLY A 198 0.38 -14.01 -2.77
N LYS A 199 0.89 -14.33 -3.98
CA LYS A 199 2.31 -14.66 -4.24
C LYS A 199 3.25 -13.46 -4.03
N LEU A 200 3.61 -13.17 -2.79
CA LEU A 200 4.35 -11.98 -2.33
C LEU A 200 5.71 -12.38 -1.73
N CYS A 201 6.78 -11.73 -2.20
CA CYS A 201 8.12 -11.86 -1.65
C CYS A 201 8.57 -10.52 -1.04
N ALA A 202 8.58 -10.40 0.29
CA ALA A 202 9.06 -9.21 0.97
C ALA A 202 10.57 -9.34 1.21
N VAL A 203 11.30 -8.24 1.05
CA VAL A 203 12.77 -8.21 1.10
C VAL A 203 13.18 -7.04 1.98
N LEU A 204 14.01 -7.30 3.00
CA LEU A 204 14.51 -6.23 3.86
C LEU A 204 15.57 -5.39 3.12
N GLU A 205 15.35 -4.08 3.08
CA GLU A 205 16.26 -3.08 2.54
C GLU A 205 16.85 -2.22 3.68
N GLY A 206 16.42 -0.98 3.88
CA GLY A 206 16.85 -0.11 4.96
C GLY A 206 16.11 -0.31 6.30
N GLY A 207 16.19 0.70 7.16
CA GLY A 207 15.61 0.70 8.51
C GLY A 207 16.68 0.79 9.60
N TYR A 208 16.97 2.00 10.05
CA TYR A 208 18.15 2.28 10.89
C TYR A 208 17.83 2.50 12.38
N HIS A 209 16.56 2.69 12.72
CA HIS A 209 16.09 2.75 14.11
C HIS A 209 15.63 1.36 14.57
N LEU A 210 16.47 0.65 15.33
CA LEU A 210 16.31 -0.78 15.65
C LEU A 210 14.92 -1.16 16.19
N ARG A 211 14.36 -0.33 17.09
CA ARG A 211 13.04 -0.59 17.66
C ARG A 211 11.96 -0.51 16.58
N SER A 212 11.90 0.57 15.82
CA SER A 212 10.90 0.76 14.76
C SER A 212 11.08 -0.26 13.63
N LEU A 213 12.32 -0.64 13.31
CA LEU A 213 12.60 -1.77 12.40
C LEU A 213 12.01 -3.08 12.95
N SER A 214 12.21 -3.39 14.23
CA SER A 214 11.69 -4.63 14.82
C SER A 214 10.16 -4.65 14.90
N GLU A 215 9.54 -3.55 15.32
CA GLU A 215 8.09 -3.34 15.30
C GLU A 215 7.56 -3.52 13.86
N SER A 216 8.30 -3.00 12.87
CA SER A 216 7.94 -3.09 11.44
C SER A 216 8.20 -4.45 10.80
N VAL A 217 9.21 -5.20 11.20
CA VAL A 217 9.36 -6.59 10.71
C VAL A 217 8.23 -7.47 11.27
N CYS A 218 7.83 -7.22 12.53
CA CYS A 218 6.83 -8.01 13.24
C CYS A 218 5.43 -7.89 12.62
N MET A 219 5.03 -6.66 12.26
CA MET A 219 3.72 -6.34 11.72
C MET A 219 3.59 -6.72 10.22
N THR A 220 4.67 -6.61 9.44
CA THR A 220 4.82 -7.28 8.13
C THR A 220 4.43 -8.75 8.26
N LEU A 221 5.07 -9.44 9.22
CA LEU A 221 4.96 -10.88 9.38
C LEU A 221 3.56 -11.30 9.82
N LYS A 222 2.93 -10.54 10.72
CA LYS A 222 1.51 -10.72 11.08
C LYS A 222 0.60 -10.69 9.87
N ALA A 223 0.71 -9.66 9.03
CA ALA A 223 -0.13 -9.54 7.85
C ALA A 223 0.14 -10.68 6.84
N LEU A 224 1.41 -11.05 6.62
CA LEU A 224 1.78 -12.21 5.81
C LEU A 224 1.17 -13.53 6.32
N LEU A 225 1.06 -13.69 7.65
CA LEU A 225 0.44 -14.84 8.31
C LEU A 225 -1.10 -14.80 8.32
N GLY A 226 -1.72 -13.68 7.94
CA GLY A 226 -3.18 -13.49 7.98
C GLY A 226 -3.73 -13.08 9.35
N ASP A 227 -2.87 -12.63 10.28
CA ASP A 227 -3.28 -12.16 11.60
C ASP A 227 -4.12 -10.87 11.52
N PRO A 228 -5.02 -10.61 12.48
CA PRO A 228 -5.83 -9.40 12.51
C PRO A 228 -4.98 -8.13 12.65
N LEU A 229 -5.31 -7.11 11.86
CA LEU A 229 -4.57 -5.85 11.84
C LEU A 229 -5.11 -4.88 12.92
N PRO A 230 -4.24 -4.26 13.75
CA PRO A 230 -4.68 -3.26 14.72
C PRO A 230 -5.25 -2.01 14.01
N PRO A 231 -6.15 -1.25 14.67
CA PRO A 231 -6.65 -0.01 14.11
C PRO A 231 -5.55 1.06 14.03
N LEU A 232 -5.62 1.90 13.00
CA LEU A 232 -4.72 3.05 12.86
C LEU A 232 -5.03 4.12 13.89
N SER A 233 -3.99 4.62 14.57
CA SER A 233 -4.11 5.71 15.54
C SER A 233 -4.17 7.08 14.87
N GLY A 234 -5.07 7.95 15.35
CA GLY A 234 -5.14 9.36 14.96
C GLY A 234 -6.15 9.65 13.84
N GLU A 235 -6.32 10.94 13.53
CA GLU A 235 -7.20 11.39 12.44
C GLU A 235 -6.59 11.05 11.07
N ILE A 236 -7.39 10.42 10.20
CA ILE A 236 -6.92 10.00 8.87
C ILE A 236 -7.14 11.12 7.85
N MET A 237 -6.21 12.07 7.87
CA MET A 237 -6.09 13.21 6.97
C MET A 237 -4.67 13.31 6.39
N PRO A 238 -4.46 13.22 5.06
CA PRO A 238 -3.16 13.47 4.45
C PRO A 238 -2.81 14.96 4.48
N CYS A 239 -1.53 15.28 4.64
CA CYS A 239 -1.03 16.65 4.70
C CYS A 239 -1.02 17.32 3.30
N LEU A 240 -0.94 18.65 3.26
CA LEU A 240 -0.94 19.40 2.00
C LEU A 240 0.20 18.96 1.06
N SER A 241 1.43 18.81 1.56
CA SER A 241 2.57 18.35 0.76
C SER A 241 2.35 16.97 0.14
N ALA A 242 1.77 16.01 0.89
CA ALA A 242 1.46 14.69 0.35
C ALA A 242 0.37 14.74 -0.74
N ARG A 243 -0.68 15.55 -0.55
CA ARG A 243 -1.73 15.75 -1.58
C ARG A 243 -1.17 16.38 -2.85
N GLU A 244 -0.25 17.33 -2.74
CA GLU A 244 0.44 17.94 -3.89
C GLU A 244 1.30 16.92 -4.64
N SER A 245 2.08 16.10 -3.91
CA SER A 245 2.86 15.00 -4.51
C SER A 245 1.97 13.98 -5.21
N ILE A 246 0.88 13.54 -4.57
CA ILE A 246 -0.12 12.63 -5.16
C ILE A 246 -0.76 13.24 -6.42
N GLN A 247 -1.11 14.53 -6.38
CA GLN A 247 -1.67 15.24 -7.54
C GLN A 247 -0.70 15.24 -8.73
N ASN A 248 0.57 15.57 -8.48
CA ASN A 248 1.60 15.63 -9.51
C ASN A 248 1.84 14.27 -10.16
N VAL A 249 1.93 13.21 -9.35
CA VAL A 249 2.08 11.83 -9.84
C VAL A 249 0.86 11.42 -10.67
N ARG A 250 -0.36 11.67 -10.20
CA ARG A 250 -1.58 11.38 -10.96
C ARG A 250 -1.60 12.14 -12.30
N ALA A 251 -1.20 13.41 -12.31
CA ALA A 251 -1.12 14.22 -13.52
C ALA A 251 -0.06 13.73 -14.51
N ALA A 252 1.10 13.27 -14.04
CA ALA A 252 2.16 12.70 -14.88
C ALA A 252 1.78 11.32 -15.44
N HIS A 253 1.01 10.54 -14.69
CA HIS A 253 0.65 9.16 -15.05
C HIS A 253 -0.66 8.98 -15.82
N LYS A 254 -1.53 10.01 -15.88
CA LYS A 254 -2.87 9.90 -16.51
C LYS A 254 -2.88 9.51 -17.99
N SER A 255 -1.78 9.71 -18.72
CA SER A 255 -1.67 9.29 -20.13
C SER A 255 -1.35 7.81 -20.32
N TYR A 256 -0.97 7.09 -19.26
CA TYR A 256 -0.55 5.69 -19.32
C TYR A 256 -1.56 4.73 -18.64
N TRP A 257 -2.33 5.22 -17.65
CA TRP A 257 -3.22 4.39 -16.82
C TRP A 257 -4.67 4.89 -16.86
N LYS A 258 -5.61 4.03 -17.28
CA LYS A 258 -7.03 4.37 -17.45
C LYS A 258 -7.72 4.69 -16.13
N CYS A 259 -7.30 4.09 -15.03
CA CYS A 259 -7.79 4.43 -13.69
C CYS A 259 -7.47 5.88 -13.27
N LEU A 260 -6.65 6.60 -14.04
CA LEU A 260 -6.26 7.99 -13.82
C LEU A 260 -6.77 8.96 -14.90
N THR A 261 -7.29 8.49 -16.04
CA THR A 261 -7.58 9.35 -17.20
C THR A 261 -8.69 10.38 -16.98
N TYR A 262 -9.55 10.17 -15.99
CA TYR A 262 -10.84 10.84 -15.90
C TYR A 262 -10.90 12.04 -14.96
N GLU A 263 -9.92 12.21 -14.07
CA GLU A 263 -9.83 13.40 -13.24
C GLU A 263 -9.04 14.49 -13.97
N ASP A 264 -9.54 15.73 -13.94
CA ASP A 264 -8.89 16.91 -14.53
C ASP A 264 -7.70 17.37 -13.67
N VAL A 265 -6.73 16.46 -13.50
CA VAL A 265 -5.52 16.69 -12.72
C VAL A 265 -4.45 17.32 -13.60
N THR A 266 -4.05 18.54 -13.24
CA THR A 266 -2.81 19.17 -13.71
C THR A 266 -1.76 19.11 -12.61
N PRO A 267 -0.46 19.15 -12.92
CA PRO A 267 0.56 19.37 -11.91
C PRO A 267 0.30 20.69 -11.16
N VAL A 268 0.62 20.71 -9.88
CA VAL A 268 0.59 21.89 -9.01
C VAL A 268 1.70 22.84 -9.47
N GLN A 269 1.33 24.09 -9.76
CA GLN A 269 2.28 25.12 -10.20
C GLN A 269 3.03 25.74 -9.02
N ASP A 270 2.29 26.12 -7.97
CA ASP A 270 2.83 26.69 -6.74
C ASP A 270 2.76 25.66 -5.60
N LEU A 271 3.88 24.95 -5.36
CA LEU A 271 3.98 23.96 -4.28
C LEU A 271 4.10 24.64 -2.91
N SER A 272 3.27 24.24 -1.94
CA SER A 272 3.27 24.78 -0.56
C SER A 272 4.59 24.68 0.19
N THR A 273 5.50 23.84 -0.30
CA THR A 273 6.81 23.50 0.28
C THR A 273 7.98 24.24 -0.36
N VAL A 274 7.74 24.96 -1.46
CA VAL A 274 8.73 25.84 -2.10
C VAL A 274 8.58 27.25 -1.52
N PRO A 275 9.65 27.83 -0.92
CA PRO A 275 9.60 29.22 -0.47
C PRO A 275 9.34 30.18 -1.64
N CYS A 276 8.45 31.15 -1.44
CA CYS A 276 8.31 32.28 -2.35
C CYS A 276 9.67 32.99 -2.46
N GLN A 277 10.11 33.36 -3.68
CA GLN A 277 11.47 33.84 -3.94
C GLN A 277 11.81 35.13 -3.17
N ALA A 278 12.44 34.96 -2.01
CA ALA A 278 13.14 36.00 -1.27
C ALA A 278 14.27 35.37 -0.46
N GLU A 279 15.47 35.93 -0.63
CA GLU A 279 16.71 35.65 0.12
C GLU A 279 17.31 34.24 -0.04
N GLU A 280 18.35 34.16 -0.88
CA GLU A 280 19.42 33.17 -0.76
C GLU A 280 20.14 33.38 0.58
N ALA A 281 19.63 32.75 1.64
CA ALA A 281 20.40 32.59 2.87
C ALA A 281 21.57 31.63 2.57
N GLU A 282 22.81 32.11 2.66
CA GLU A 282 24.01 31.28 2.56
C GLU A 282 23.92 30.13 3.58
N LEU A 283 23.68 28.91 3.08
CA LEU A 283 23.80 27.69 3.86
C LEU A 283 25.29 27.46 4.15
N THR A 284 25.76 28.11 5.21
CA THR A 284 27.04 27.77 5.82
C THR A 284 27.08 26.27 6.05
N GLN A 285 28.06 25.61 5.44
CA GLN A 285 28.33 24.20 5.69
C GLN A 285 28.68 24.06 7.18
N THR A 286 27.71 23.64 7.97
CA THR A 286 27.97 23.14 9.31
C THR A 286 28.80 21.87 9.13
N ASN A 287 30.10 21.99 9.40
CA ASN A 287 30.98 20.84 9.51
C ASN A 287 30.35 19.86 10.49
N VAL A 288 29.81 18.76 9.96
CA VAL A 288 29.45 17.62 10.76
C VAL A 288 30.76 17.07 11.28
N GLU A 289 31.10 17.36 12.54
CA GLU A 289 32.17 16.64 13.20
C GLU A 289 31.84 15.15 13.10
N LEU A 290 32.69 14.43 12.36
CA LEU A 290 32.74 12.98 12.41
C LEU A 290 33.04 12.61 13.86
N LEU A 291 31.98 12.27 14.60
CA LEU A 291 32.08 11.66 15.91
C LEU A 291 33.10 10.54 15.80
N SER A 292 34.20 10.68 16.56
CA SER A 292 35.21 9.63 16.66
C SER A 292 34.52 8.32 17.04
N PRO A 293 34.98 7.15 16.54
CA PRO A 293 34.36 5.89 16.90
C PRO A 293 34.37 5.72 18.42
N GLN A 294 33.22 5.90 19.05
CA GLN A 294 33.05 5.48 20.44
C GLN A 294 33.27 3.98 20.47
N GLU A 295 34.09 3.55 21.43
CA GLU A 295 34.51 2.16 21.55
C GLU A 295 33.29 1.24 21.69
N VAL A 296 33.44 0.01 21.18
CA VAL A 296 32.39 -1.01 21.07
C VAL A 296 31.50 -1.04 22.31
N GLY A 297 30.20 -0.79 22.11
CA GLY A 297 29.22 -0.65 23.17
C GLY A 297 29.23 -1.81 24.17
N ASP A 298 28.99 -1.49 25.44
CA ASP A 298 28.97 -2.43 26.55
C ASP A 298 28.10 -3.66 26.21
N VAL A 299 28.66 -4.85 26.40
CA VAL A 299 27.98 -6.14 26.18
C VAL A 299 26.66 -6.20 26.98
N ASN A 300 26.58 -5.50 28.12
CA ASN A 300 25.34 -5.38 28.88
C ASN A 300 24.24 -4.57 28.15
N GLU A 301 24.57 -3.60 27.30
CA GLU A 301 23.57 -2.88 26.51
C GLU A 301 23.02 -3.75 25.37
N VAL A 302 23.88 -4.53 24.70
CA VAL A 302 23.44 -5.52 23.70
C VAL A 302 22.51 -6.55 24.35
N ILE A 303 22.88 -7.10 25.50
CA ILE A 303 22.04 -8.08 26.23
C ILE A 303 20.72 -7.46 26.72
N LYS A 304 20.71 -6.18 27.14
CA LYS A 304 19.47 -5.45 27.48
C LYS A 304 18.59 -5.25 26.24
N MET A 305 19.19 -4.92 25.09
CA MET A 305 18.49 -4.75 23.82
C MET A 305 17.89 -6.07 23.34
N ASP A 306 18.64 -7.16 23.35
CA ASP A 306 18.15 -8.50 22.96
C ASP A 306 16.98 -8.95 23.86
N ARG A 307 17.10 -8.76 25.18
CA ARG A 307 16.01 -9.08 26.12
C ARG A 307 14.79 -8.17 25.95
N PHE A 308 15.00 -6.89 25.65
CA PHE A 308 13.92 -5.97 25.31
C PHE A 308 13.20 -6.44 24.05
N LEU A 309 13.94 -6.71 22.97
CA LEU A 309 13.39 -7.20 21.70
C LEU A 309 12.62 -8.51 21.93
N GLU A 310 13.20 -9.50 22.60
CA GLU A 310 12.52 -10.77 22.88
C GLU A 310 11.19 -10.58 23.65
N THR A 311 11.19 -9.71 24.68
CA THR A 311 10.01 -9.44 25.51
C THR A 311 8.95 -8.64 24.74
N HIS A 312 9.38 -7.64 23.98
CA HIS A 312 8.53 -6.75 23.20
C HIS A 312 7.88 -7.49 22.03
N MET A 313 8.65 -8.30 21.30
CA MET A 313 8.15 -9.16 20.22
C MET A 313 7.13 -10.18 20.75
N LYS A 314 7.35 -10.80 21.91
CA LYS A 314 6.35 -11.69 22.56
C LYS A 314 5.05 -10.97 22.92
N SER A 315 5.11 -9.69 23.29
CA SER A 315 3.91 -8.88 23.55
C SER A 315 3.15 -8.53 22.27
N ILE A 316 3.87 -8.12 21.22
CA ILE A 316 3.29 -7.82 19.91
C ILE A 316 2.63 -9.06 19.28
N LEU A 317 3.30 -10.22 19.33
CA LEU A 317 2.83 -11.49 18.75
C LEU A 317 1.70 -12.18 19.55
N SER A 318 1.02 -11.48 20.46
CA SER A 318 -0.15 -12.03 21.13
C SER A 318 -1.33 -12.17 20.15
N LEU A 319 -1.68 -13.42 19.84
CA LEU A 319 -2.79 -13.77 18.96
C LEU A 319 -4.12 -13.47 19.65
N LYS A 320 -4.88 -12.49 19.13
CA LYS A 320 -6.32 -12.39 19.36
C LYS A 320 -7.05 -13.09 18.20
N PRO A 321 -7.98 -14.03 18.46
CA PRO A 321 -8.78 -14.60 17.38
C PRO A 321 -9.76 -13.54 16.83
N PRO A 322 -9.83 -13.29 15.51
CA PRO A 322 -10.78 -12.36 14.93
C PRO A 322 -12.21 -12.92 14.95
N ILE A 323 -13.20 -12.04 15.14
CA ILE A 323 -14.61 -12.41 15.00
C ILE A 323 -15.01 -12.26 13.53
N LYS A 324 -14.82 -13.32 12.74
CA LYS A 324 -15.22 -13.38 11.33
C LYS A 324 -16.43 -14.28 11.18
N THR A 325 -17.57 -13.73 10.76
CA THR A 325 -18.84 -14.45 10.69
C THR A 325 -19.49 -14.32 9.32
N ALA A 326 -19.87 -15.44 8.73
CA ALA A 326 -20.80 -15.47 7.59
C ALA A 326 -22.11 -16.15 8.01
N ALA A 327 -23.21 -15.47 7.75
CA ALA A 327 -24.56 -15.92 8.02
C ALA A 327 -25.37 -15.88 6.72
N ALA A 328 -25.82 -17.04 6.26
CA ALA A 328 -26.76 -17.16 5.16
C ALA A 328 -28.19 -17.00 5.71
N VAL A 329 -29.07 -16.33 4.98
CA VAL A 329 -30.46 -16.09 5.40
C VAL A 329 -31.40 -16.53 4.28
N ASP A 330 -32.27 -17.49 4.58
CA ASP A 330 -33.30 -18.00 3.66
C ASP A 330 -34.70 -17.94 4.29
N GLU A 331 -35.72 -18.48 3.60
CA GLU A 331 -37.11 -18.52 4.09
C GLU A 331 -37.30 -19.38 5.36
N SER A 332 -36.31 -20.20 5.73
CA SER A 332 -36.33 -21.10 6.89
C SER A 332 -35.57 -20.56 8.11
N GLY A 333 -34.63 -19.62 7.93
CA GLY A 333 -33.94 -18.95 9.04
C GLY A 333 -32.54 -18.44 8.70
N ILE A 334 -31.73 -18.26 9.76
CA ILE A 334 -30.32 -17.90 9.66
C ILE A 334 -29.47 -19.16 9.80
N HIS A 335 -28.72 -19.53 8.76
CA HIS A 335 -27.76 -20.62 8.78
C HIS A 335 -26.35 -20.08 8.96
N LEU A 336 -25.62 -20.58 9.95
CA LEU A 336 -24.22 -20.23 10.16
C LEU A 336 -23.32 -21.15 9.36
N LEU A 337 -22.45 -20.55 8.57
CA LEU A 337 -21.35 -21.23 7.89
C LEU A 337 -20.24 -21.56 8.95
N PRO A 338 -19.35 -22.53 8.70
CA PRO A 338 -18.77 -23.38 9.74
C PRO A 338 -17.67 -22.70 10.61
N PRO A 339 -17.22 -23.29 11.73
CA PRO A 339 -17.93 -23.28 13.02
C PRO A 339 -17.28 -22.32 14.05
N THR A 340 -16.27 -21.53 13.67
CA THR A 340 -15.46 -20.70 14.59
C THR A 340 -16.08 -19.34 14.91
N VAL A 341 -17.39 -19.33 15.20
CA VAL A 341 -18.22 -18.12 15.29
C VAL A 341 -18.95 -18.04 16.63
N HIS A 342 -18.83 -16.88 17.30
CA HIS A 342 -19.67 -16.50 18.44
C HIS A 342 -20.48 -15.25 18.11
N ILE A 343 -21.81 -15.31 18.29
CA ILE A 343 -22.73 -14.18 18.09
C ILE A 343 -23.12 -13.59 19.45
N PRO A 344 -22.97 -12.27 19.68
CA PRO A 344 -23.59 -11.58 20.80
C PRO A 344 -25.12 -11.57 20.66
N LYS A 345 -25.85 -12.06 21.67
CA LYS A 345 -27.33 -12.14 21.62
C LYS A 345 -27.99 -10.77 21.78
N GLY A 346 -28.81 -10.40 20.79
CA GLY A 346 -29.88 -9.41 20.91
C GLY A 346 -29.49 -7.97 20.59
N LEU A 347 -30.09 -7.41 19.53
CA LEU A 347 -30.02 -5.99 19.20
C LEU A 347 -31.45 -5.42 19.20
N ASP A 348 -31.72 -4.40 20.03
CA ASP A 348 -33.01 -3.71 20.03
C ASP A 348 -33.10 -2.75 18.81
N MET A 349 -34.15 -2.89 18.01
CA MET A 349 -34.41 -2.07 16.82
C MET A 349 -34.74 -0.60 17.14
N LYS A 350 -35.12 -0.26 18.38
CA LYS A 350 -35.20 1.15 18.83
C LYS A 350 -33.81 1.71 19.12
N GLU A 351 -32.97 0.94 19.81
CA GLU A 351 -31.59 1.31 20.14
C GLU A 351 -30.71 1.42 18.87
N PHE A 352 -30.97 0.57 17.87
CA PHE A 352 -30.40 0.64 16.52
C PHE A 352 -30.65 2.00 15.87
N LYS A 353 -31.86 2.59 15.99
CA LYS A 353 -32.20 3.88 15.37
C LYS A 353 -31.45 5.07 15.97
N THR A 354 -31.23 5.09 17.29
CA THR A 354 -30.32 6.06 17.92
C THR A 354 -28.86 5.82 17.51
N THR A 355 -28.49 4.57 17.29
CA THR A 355 -27.15 4.15 16.84
C THR A 355 -26.86 4.51 15.38
N ILE A 356 -27.86 4.77 14.52
CA ILE A 356 -27.66 5.24 13.12
C ILE A 356 -26.75 6.48 13.05
N SER A 357 -26.79 7.36 14.07
CA SER A 357 -25.88 8.53 14.14
C SER A 357 -24.38 8.17 14.23
N LYS A 358 -24.08 6.91 14.57
CA LYS A 358 -22.77 6.27 14.70
C LYS A 358 -22.62 5.07 13.75
N VAL A 359 -23.41 4.98 12.68
CA VAL A 359 -23.28 3.93 11.65
C VAL A 359 -23.11 4.59 10.31
N LEU A 360 -21.98 4.31 9.65
CA LEU A 360 -21.78 4.60 8.25
C LEU A 360 -22.41 3.50 7.40
N LEU A 361 -23.43 3.86 6.61
CA LEU A 361 -23.99 3.01 5.56
C LEU A 361 -23.45 3.46 4.19
N ILE A 362 -22.78 2.55 3.48
CA ILE A 362 -22.45 2.70 2.06
C ILE A 362 -23.25 1.63 1.30
N ASN A 363 -24.11 2.06 0.39
CA ASN A 363 -24.96 1.21 -0.44
C ASN A 363 -24.49 1.26 -1.90
N ILE A 364 -24.33 0.11 -2.55
CA ILE A 364 -24.00 0.01 -3.99
C ILE A 364 -25.26 -0.51 -4.69
N CYS A 365 -25.98 0.36 -5.41
CA CYS A 365 -27.32 0.03 -5.89
C CYS A 365 -27.59 0.51 -7.32
N ALA A 366 -28.13 -0.39 -8.15
CA ALA A 366 -28.41 -0.15 -9.57
C ALA A 366 -29.69 0.66 -9.86
N LYS A 367 -30.44 1.05 -8.83
CA LYS A 367 -31.61 1.93 -8.96
C LYS A 367 -31.27 3.25 -8.26
N HIS A 368 -31.61 4.36 -8.92
CA HIS A 368 -31.56 5.68 -8.28
C HIS A 368 -32.42 5.68 -7.02
N SER A 369 -31.80 5.85 -5.86
CA SER A 369 -32.52 6.19 -4.64
C SER A 369 -32.94 7.66 -4.68
N GLU A 370 -34.18 7.94 -4.29
CA GLU A 370 -34.65 9.32 -4.04
C GLU A 370 -34.11 9.88 -2.70
N GLN A 371 -33.41 9.06 -1.90
CA GLN A 371 -32.76 9.56 -0.68
C GLN A 371 -31.54 10.41 -1.00
N VAL A 372 -31.52 11.62 -0.45
CA VAL A 372 -30.36 12.50 -0.48
C VAL A 372 -29.22 11.89 0.34
N ASN A 373 -28.04 11.78 -0.27
CA ASN A 373 -26.84 11.29 0.41
C ASN A 373 -26.45 12.21 1.58
N THR A 374 -26.11 11.60 2.71
CA THR A 374 -25.61 12.25 3.91
C THR A 374 -24.27 11.63 4.29
N LYS A 375 -23.46 12.30 5.12
CA LYS A 375 -22.14 11.76 5.52
C LYS A 375 -22.17 10.33 6.08
N HIS A 376 -23.28 9.90 6.69
CA HIS A 376 -23.45 8.59 7.32
C HIS A 376 -24.37 7.63 6.53
N ASN A 377 -24.98 8.07 5.43
CA ASN A 377 -25.78 7.22 4.54
C ASN A 377 -25.54 7.67 3.10
N ILE A 378 -24.74 6.89 2.38
CA ILE A 378 -24.23 7.21 1.05
C ILE A 378 -24.62 6.08 0.09
N SER A 379 -25.38 6.41 -0.95
CA SER A 379 -25.75 5.50 -2.03
C SER A 379 -24.94 5.82 -3.29
N LEU A 380 -24.19 4.82 -3.75
CA LEU A 380 -23.52 4.77 -5.05
C LEU A 380 -24.56 4.28 -6.06
N ASN A 381 -25.32 5.24 -6.61
CA ASN A 381 -26.45 5.03 -7.51
C ASN A 381 -25.95 4.82 -8.96
N TRP A 382 -25.42 3.64 -9.30
CA TRP A 382 -25.07 3.33 -10.69
C TRP A 382 -25.42 1.92 -11.13
N LYS A 383 -25.66 1.79 -12.43
CA LYS A 383 -25.71 0.50 -13.10
C LYS A 383 -24.29 -0.03 -13.28
N GLU A 384 -23.95 -1.04 -12.48
CA GLU A 384 -22.68 -1.73 -12.61
C GLU A 384 -22.64 -2.54 -13.91
N ASP A 385 -21.55 -2.41 -14.68
CA ASP A 385 -21.25 -3.29 -15.81
C ASP A 385 -20.10 -4.23 -15.40
N PRO A 386 -20.33 -5.56 -15.36
CA PRO A 386 -19.30 -6.57 -15.08
C PRO A 386 -18.03 -6.49 -15.95
N LYS A 387 -18.06 -5.77 -17.07
CA LYS A 387 -16.92 -5.58 -17.99
C LYS A 387 -16.07 -4.34 -17.68
N THR A 388 -16.58 -3.38 -16.92
CA THR A 388 -15.95 -2.06 -16.70
C THR A 388 -15.17 -1.98 -15.39
N ASN A 389 -14.38 -0.92 -15.21
CA ASN A 389 -13.58 -0.73 -14.00
C ASN A 389 -14.31 0.00 -12.86
N ASN A 390 -15.58 0.41 -13.04
CA ASN A 390 -16.27 1.35 -12.14
C ASN A 390 -16.17 0.97 -10.66
N PHE A 391 -16.33 -0.33 -10.34
CA PHE A 391 -16.14 -0.87 -9.00
C PHE A 391 -14.75 -0.63 -8.38
N PHE A 392 -13.66 -0.69 -9.16
CA PHE A 392 -12.31 -0.41 -8.66
C PHE A 392 -12.14 1.08 -8.37
N SER A 393 -12.58 1.94 -9.28
CA SER A 393 -12.58 3.41 -9.10
C SER A 393 -13.44 3.82 -7.90
N ALA A 394 -14.58 3.14 -7.68
CA ALA A 394 -15.39 3.26 -6.48
C ALA A 394 -14.64 2.85 -5.21
N THR A 395 -14.03 1.66 -5.24
CA THR A 395 -13.43 1.02 -4.07
C THR A 395 -12.22 1.81 -3.58
N PHE A 396 -11.31 2.19 -4.49
CA PHE A 396 -10.08 2.90 -4.14
C PHE A 396 -10.28 4.42 -4.05
N GLY A 397 -11.10 5.02 -4.92
CA GLY A 397 -11.33 6.46 -4.95
C GLY A 397 -12.35 6.97 -3.93
N PHE A 398 -13.22 6.08 -3.39
CA PHE A 398 -14.29 6.48 -2.47
C PHE A 398 -14.49 5.55 -1.26
N ILE A 399 -14.84 4.27 -1.47
CA ILE A 399 -15.31 3.38 -0.39
C ILE A 399 -14.24 3.15 0.68
N LEU A 400 -13.02 2.76 0.28
CA LEU A 400 -11.92 2.55 1.22
C LEU A 400 -11.46 3.86 1.88
N PRO A 401 -11.24 4.99 1.17
CA PRO A 401 -10.97 6.27 1.81
C PRO A 401 -11.98 6.64 2.90
N VAL A 402 -13.29 6.53 2.63
CA VAL A 402 -14.33 6.83 3.62
C VAL A 402 -14.29 5.83 4.78
N ALA A 403 -14.17 4.53 4.52
CA ALA A 403 -14.14 3.51 5.56
C ALA A 403 -12.90 3.61 6.46
N TYR A 404 -11.73 3.97 5.91
CA TYR A 404 -10.50 4.23 6.67
C TYR A 404 -10.56 5.56 7.44
N SER A 405 -11.19 6.61 6.91
CA SER A 405 -11.46 7.84 7.69
C SER A 405 -12.49 7.62 8.81
N TYR A 406 -13.43 6.68 8.64
CA TYR A 406 -14.47 6.38 9.62
C TYR A 406 -14.01 5.44 10.75
N GLN A 407 -13.03 4.55 10.51
CA GLN A 407 -12.43 3.64 11.49
C GLN A 407 -13.46 2.77 12.26
N PRO A 408 -14.20 1.87 11.58
CA PRO A 408 -15.22 1.04 12.23
C PRO A 408 -14.62 0.07 13.27
N ASN A 409 -15.36 -0.17 14.34
CA ASN A 409 -15.08 -1.27 15.30
C ASN A 409 -15.68 -2.62 14.87
N LEU A 410 -16.60 -2.62 13.91
CA LEU A 410 -17.21 -3.80 13.29
C LEU A 410 -17.62 -3.44 11.86
N THR A 411 -17.29 -4.28 10.88
CA THR A 411 -17.79 -4.16 9.51
C THR A 411 -18.97 -5.10 9.30
N ILE A 412 -20.08 -4.60 8.75
CA ILE A 412 -21.21 -5.43 8.33
C ILE A 412 -21.35 -5.32 6.82
N VAL A 413 -21.31 -6.46 6.12
CA VAL A 413 -21.50 -6.53 4.66
C VAL A 413 -22.79 -7.29 4.40
N ILE A 414 -23.75 -6.65 3.73
CA ILE A 414 -25.03 -7.26 3.36
C ILE A 414 -25.00 -7.53 1.86
N VAL A 415 -25.09 -8.79 1.46
CA VAL A 415 -25.19 -9.20 0.05
C VAL A 415 -26.66 -9.51 -0.24
N ALA A 416 -27.34 -8.56 -0.87
CA ALA A 416 -28.74 -8.70 -1.27
C ALA A 416 -28.91 -9.65 -2.47
N PRO A 417 -30.08 -10.28 -2.66
CA PRO A 417 -30.32 -11.19 -3.79
C PRO A 417 -30.30 -10.44 -5.13
N ASN A 418 -29.87 -11.12 -6.20
CA ASN A 418 -29.80 -10.58 -7.57
C ASN A 418 -28.87 -9.35 -7.69
N GLN A 419 -27.76 -9.34 -6.95
CA GLN A 419 -26.75 -8.29 -7.07
C GLN A 419 -26.05 -8.32 -8.44
N ASN A 420 -25.64 -7.14 -8.94
CA ASN A 420 -24.98 -6.98 -10.25
C ASN A 420 -23.45 -6.82 -10.17
N LEU A 421 -22.87 -6.89 -8.96
CA LEU A 421 -21.45 -6.64 -8.72
C LEU A 421 -20.59 -7.85 -9.13
N GLY A 422 -21.12 -9.05 -8.97
CA GLY A 422 -20.45 -10.31 -9.25
C GLY A 422 -19.55 -10.79 -8.11
N LYS A 423 -19.53 -12.11 -7.90
CA LYS A 423 -18.90 -12.76 -6.75
C LYS A 423 -17.44 -12.35 -6.52
N ASN A 424 -16.61 -12.29 -7.56
CA ASN A 424 -15.18 -11.95 -7.41
C ASN A 424 -14.97 -10.53 -6.88
N ARG A 425 -15.81 -9.56 -7.29
CA ARG A 425 -15.73 -8.17 -6.81
C ARG A 425 -16.22 -8.05 -5.36
N ILE A 426 -17.26 -8.80 -4.98
CA ILE A 426 -17.71 -8.92 -3.58
C ILE A 426 -16.60 -9.52 -2.72
N SER A 427 -16.00 -10.63 -3.15
CA SER A 427 -14.83 -11.25 -2.50
C SER A 427 -13.68 -10.26 -2.32
N LEU A 428 -13.36 -9.45 -3.33
CA LEU A 428 -12.32 -8.42 -3.22
C LEU A 428 -12.70 -7.32 -2.24
N LEU A 429 -13.93 -6.79 -2.27
CA LEU A 429 -14.36 -5.76 -1.34
C LEU A 429 -14.33 -6.26 0.11
N ILE A 430 -14.89 -7.45 0.38
CA ILE A 430 -14.86 -8.09 1.69
C ILE A 430 -13.42 -8.28 2.15
N SER A 431 -12.55 -8.80 1.28
CA SER A 431 -11.15 -8.98 1.61
C SER A 431 -10.48 -7.65 1.98
N LEU A 432 -10.56 -6.62 1.13
CA LEU A 432 -9.99 -5.30 1.42
C LEU A 432 -10.51 -4.71 2.75
N LEU A 433 -11.80 -4.90 3.07
CA LEU A 433 -12.42 -4.46 4.31
C LEU A 433 -11.98 -5.25 5.56
N GLN A 434 -11.42 -6.47 5.42
CA GLN A 434 -10.80 -7.18 6.56
C GLN A 434 -9.59 -6.44 7.15
N GLY A 435 -9.04 -5.44 6.44
CA GLY A 435 -8.02 -4.55 7.00
C GLY A 435 -8.55 -3.55 8.04
N LEU A 436 -9.88 -3.45 8.23
CA LEU A 436 -10.51 -2.60 9.24
C LEU A 436 -11.01 -3.43 10.43
N ALA A 437 -11.36 -2.77 11.53
CA ALA A 437 -12.04 -3.36 12.68
C ALA A 437 -11.33 -4.55 13.38
N GLU A 438 -10.00 -4.68 13.33
CA GLU A 438 -9.29 -5.92 13.76
C GLU A 438 -9.86 -7.17 13.03
N SER A 439 -10.15 -7.02 11.73
CA SER A 439 -10.82 -8.01 10.89
C SER A 439 -12.18 -8.51 11.43
N GLN A 440 -12.83 -7.76 12.33
CA GLN A 440 -14.18 -8.07 12.81
C GLN A 440 -15.19 -7.73 11.71
N ILE A 441 -15.74 -8.77 11.10
CA ILE A 441 -16.63 -8.65 9.95
C ILE A 441 -17.77 -9.67 10.02
N LEU A 442 -18.98 -9.16 9.80
CA LEU A 442 -20.22 -9.93 9.68
C LEU A 442 -20.74 -9.82 8.26
N ALA A 443 -20.63 -10.91 7.49
CA ALA A 443 -21.26 -11.04 6.18
C ALA A 443 -22.66 -11.64 6.34
N VAL A 444 -23.69 -10.89 5.96
CA VAL A 444 -25.09 -11.34 5.90
C VAL A 444 -25.43 -11.58 4.43
N ILE A 445 -25.60 -12.83 4.05
CA ILE A 445 -25.80 -13.24 2.65
C ILE A 445 -27.27 -13.63 2.49
N GLN A 446 -28.00 -12.85 1.69
CA GLN A 446 -29.39 -13.10 1.29
C GLN A 446 -29.47 -13.63 -0.15
N ASP A 447 -28.35 -13.67 -0.86
CA ASP A 447 -28.27 -14.28 -2.19
C ASP A 447 -28.38 -15.81 -2.10
N THR A 448 -29.01 -16.41 -3.10
CA THR A 448 -29.28 -17.86 -3.17
C THR A 448 -28.18 -18.63 -3.90
N GLU A 449 -27.19 -17.97 -4.51
CA GLU A 449 -26.07 -18.65 -5.17
C GLU A 449 -25.08 -19.23 -4.13
N GLU A 450 -25.11 -20.56 -3.93
CA GLU A 450 -24.20 -21.31 -3.05
C GLU A 450 -22.72 -20.98 -3.25
N LYS A 451 -22.33 -20.70 -4.50
CA LYS A 451 -20.96 -20.33 -4.85
C LYS A 451 -20.53 -18.98 -4.26
N ILE A 452 -21.44 -18.01 -4.15
CA ILE A 452 -21.18 -16.74 -3.46
C ILE A 452 -20.94 -16.99 -1.97
N MET A 453 -21.75 -17.86 -1.35
CA MET A 453 -21.58 -18.23 0.06
C MET A 453 -20.22 -18.88 0.33
N GLN A 454 -19.82 -19.85 -0.51
CA GLN A 454 -18.52 -20.51 -0.38
C GLN A 454 -17.35 -19.56 -0.64
N ASP A 455 -17.41 -18.75 -1.71
CA ASP A 455 -16.35 -17.77 -2.02
C ASP A 455 -16.18 -16.75 -0.88
N ILE A 456 -17.28 -16.27 -0.27
CA ILE A 456 -17.21 -15.35 0.88
C ILE A 456 -16.64 -16.04 2.11
N ALA A 457 -17.09 -17.25 2.44
CA ALA A 457 -16.58 -18.01 3.59
C ALA A 457 -15.06 -18.26 3.47
N ASN A 458 -14.59 -18.62 2.27
CA ASN A 458 -13.17 -18.81 1.96
C ASN A 458 -12.37 -17.52 2.17
N ILE A 459 -12.82 -16.37 1.63
CA ILE A 459 -12.15 -15.07 1.83
C ILE A 459 -12.06 -14.69 3.32
N LEU A 460 -13.12 -14.94 4.10
CA LEU A 460 -13.08 -14.69 5.55
C LEU A 460 -12.09 -15.63 6.26
N ALA A 461 -12.01 -16.90 5.84
CA ALA A 461 -11.00 -17.84 6.34
C ALA A 461 -9.55 -17.45 5.97
N GLY A 462 -9.35 -16.55 5.01
CA GLY A 462 -8.04 -16.06 4.56
C GLY A 462 -7.58 -16.60 3.20
N ASP A 463 -8.44 -17.29 2.45
CA ASP A 463 -8.13 -17.70 1.08
C ASP A 463 -7.97 -16.48 0.15
N PHE A 464 -7.26 -16.69 -0.96
CA PHE A 464 -6.98 -15.65 -1.95
C PHE A 464 -8.11 -15.50 -2.98
N ILE A 465 -8.32 -14.26 -3.41
CA ILE A 465 -9.34 -13.92 -4.40
C ILE A 465 -8.99 -14.55 -5.78
N PRO A 466 -9.99 -15.02 -6.55
CA PRO A 466 -9.80 -15.41 -7.94
C PRO A 466 -9.21 -14.29 -8.83
N HIS A 467 -8.57 -14.67 -9.93
CA HIS A 467 -7.97 -13.73 -10.88
C HIS A 467 -9.01 -12.81 -11.55
N PHE A 468 -8.66 -11.53 -11.75
CA PHE A 468 -9.45 -10.59 -12.55
C PHE A 468 -8.86 -10.50 -13.96
N GLU A 469 -9.55 -11.04 -14.96
CA GLU A 469 -8.98 -11.26 -16.30
C GLU A 469 -9.00 -10.01 -17.21
N ASN A 470 -9.94 -9.07 -17.00
CA ASN A 470 -10.11 -7.90 -17.86
C ASN A 470 -10.30 -6.61 -17.05
N PHE A 471 -9.55 -5.56 -17.41
CA PHE A 471 -9.77 -4.18 -16.99
C PHE A 471 -10.17 -3.36 -18.22
N ALA A 472 -11.41 -2.88 -18.26
CA ALA A 472 -11.92 -2.00 -19.33
C ALA A 472 -12.23 -0.60 -18.78
N PRO A 473 -12.16 0.45 -19.61
CA PRO A 473 -12.34 1.84 -19.15
C PRO A 473 -13.63 2.02 -18.34
N ASP A 474 -13.62 2.95 -17.38
CA ASP A 474 -14.82 3.34 -16.65
C ASP A 474 -15.86 3.97 -17.59
N LEU A 475 -17.14 3.81 -17.24
CA LEU A 475 -18.22 4.55 -17.88
C LEU A 475 -18.19 6.00 -17.36
N GLN A 476 -18.13 6.97 -18.27
CA GLN A 476 -18.01 8.39 -17.90
C GLN A 476 -19.08 8.82 -16.88
N GLU A 477 -20.33 8.38 -17.08
CA GLU A 477 -21.44 8.62 -16.14
C GLU A 477 -21.12 8.21 -14.69
N ASN A 478 -20.47 7.07 -14.50
CA ASN A 478 -20.15 6.54 -13.17
C ASN A 478 -18.91 7.22 -12.58
N VAL A 479 -17.98 7.70 -13.42
CA VAL A 479 -16.87 8.53 -12.95
C VAL A 479 -17.37 9.89 -12.47
N GLU A 480 -18.33 10.52 -13.17
CA GLU A 480 -18.94 11.76 -12.68
C GLU A 480 -19.68 11.54 -11.34
N VAL A 481 -20.40 10.42 -11.16
CA VAL A 481 -20.97 10.06 -9.84
C VAL A 481 -19.88 9.95 -8.76
N ILE A 482 -18.74 9.33 -9.05
CA ILE A 482 -17.62 9.25 -8.09
C ILE A 482 -17.06 10.65 -7.80
N LYS A 483 -16.84 11.49 -8.82
CA LYS A 483 -16.36 12.87 -8.66
C LYS A 483 -17.32 13.72 -7.82
N GLU A 484 -18.62 13.65 -8.08
CA GLU A 484 -19.65 14.38 -7.32
C GLU A 484 -19.64 13.96 -5.84
N LEU A 485 -19.59 12.66 -5.56
CA LEU A 485 -19.49 12.15 -4.19
C LEU A 485 -18.19 12.56 -3.49
N ARG A 486 -17.05 12.52 -4.20
CA ARG A 486 -15.77 13.03 -3.66
C ARG A 486 -15.86 14.52 -3.38
N ALA A 487 -16.40 15.32 -4.30
CA ALA A 487 -16.58 16.75 -4.14
C ALA A 487 -17.50 17.09 -2.96
N GLN A 488 -18.59 16.33 -2.79
CA GLN A 488 -19.56 16.47 -1.71
C GLN A 488 -18.97 16.15 -0.33
N PHE A 489 -18.18 15.08 -0.20
CA PHE A 489 -17.80 14.52 1.10
C PHE A 489 -16.32 14.64 1.50
N GLN A 490 -15.46 15.21 0.65
CA GLN A 490 -14.03 15.38 0.97
C GLN A 490 -13.74 16.31 2.15
N GLN A 491 -14.72 17.07 2.64
CA GLN A 491 -14.54 17.92 3.83
C GLN A 491 -14.84 17.17 5.12
N GLU A 492 -15.70 16.16 5.10
CA GLU A 492 -15.98 15.24 6.19
C GLU A 492 -14.97 14.10 6.22
N TRP A 493 -14.69 13.49 5.06
CA TRP A 493 -13.82 12.33 4.92
C TRP A 493 -12.50 12.75 4.26
N LYS A 494 -11.57 13.25 5.09
CA LYS A 494 -10.33 13.91 4.64
C LYS A 494 -9.43 13.02 3.75
N LEU A 495 -9.48 11.69 3.90
CA LEU A 495 -8.73 10.77 3.03
C LEU A 495 -9.21 10.77 1.57
N LEU A 496 -10.38 11.35 1.26
CA LEU A 496 -10.80 11.62 -0.12
C LEU A 496 -10.00 12.73 -0.80
N GLN A 497 -9.23 13.55 -0.09
CA GLN A 497 -8.51 14.67 -0.68
C GLN A 497 -7.20 14.20 -1.35
N CYS A 498 -7.12 14.31 -2.67
CA CYS A 498 -5.93 13.95 -3.46
C CYS A 498 -5.38 15.11 -4.32
N SER A 499 -5.69 16.35 -3.95
CA SER A 499 -5.26 17.57 -4.64
C SER A 499 -4.81 18.68 -3.67
N GLY A 500 -3.81 19.44 -4.09
CA GLY A 500 -3.43 20.71 -3.48
C GLY A 500 -4.41 21.81 -3.89
N ASN A 501 -5.21 22.27 -2.92
CA ASN A 501 -6.03 23.49 -2.91
C ASN A 501 -6.50 24.06 -4.27
N GLN A 502 -7.54 23.47 -4.88
CA GLN A 502 -8.34 24.12 -5.93
C GLN A 502 -9.65 24.77 -5.44
N LEU A 503 -9.99 24.66 -4.15
CA LEU A 503 -11.34 24.96 -3.65
C LEU A 503 -11.68 26.45 -3.41
N GLU A 504 -10.76 27.40 -3.60
CA GLU A 504 -11.05 28.83 -3.36
C GLU A 504 -11.29 29.68 -4.61
N MET A 505 -10.88 29.25 -5.82
CA MET A 505 -10.97 30.12 -7.01
C MET A 505 -12.37 30.19 -7.67
N ASN A 506 -13.30 29.29 -7.35
CA ASN A 506 -14.62 29.21 -8.03
C ASN A 506 -15.80 29.78 -7.23
N LYS A 507 -15.57 30.65 -6.23
CA LYS A 507 -16.65 31.35 -5.49
C LYS A 507 -16.90 32.81 -5.92
N ASN A 508 -16.15 33.33 -6.90
CA ASN A 508 -16.32 34.69 -7.42
C ASN A 508 -16.30 34.74 -8.97
N LYS A 509 -17.35 34.21 -9.62
CA LYS A 509 -17.78 34.60 -10.97
C LYS A 509 -19.30 34.53 -11.08
#